data_AF-A0A970LU17-F1
#
_entry.id   AF-A0A970LU17-F1
#
_cell.length_a   1.000
_cell.length_b   1.000
_cell.length_c   1.000
_cell.angle_alpha   90.00
_cell.angle_beta   90.00
_cell.angle_gamma   90.00
#
_symmetry.space_group_name_H-M   'P 1'
#
loop_
_entity.id
_entity.type
_entity.pdbx_description
1 polymer ?
#
loop_
_entity_poly.entity_id
_entity_poly.type
_entity_poly.pdbx_seq_one_letter_code
_entity_poly.pdbx_strand_id
1 'polypeptide(L)'
;MKLVKIISIYVLNLFDLAFTLYFAWLYGNEVELNPVGKWLLENKTFLFLYKIILVGILLAVIYKHRRNRKAVIGSWILFCVFASLNIYHVFLYIYF
;
A
#
# COMPACT_ATOMS: atom_id res chain seq x y z
N MET A 1 -4.29 -17.32 -10.54
CA MET A 1 -4.09 -15.85 -10.44
C MET A 1 -3.03 -15.41 -11.44
N LYS A 2 -3.26 -14.31 -12.16
CA LYS A 2 -2.33 -13.75 -13.16
C LYS A 2 -1.26 -12.87 -12.49
N LEU A 3 -0.06 -12.82 -13.08
CA LEU A 3 1.05 -11.98 -12.61
C LEU A 3 0.69 -10.49 -12.60
N VAL A 4 -0.03 -10.03 -13.64
CA VAL A 4 -0.50 -8.64 -13.76
C VAL A 4 -1.22 -8.17 -12.51
N LYS A 5 -2.06 -9.01 -11.88
CA LYS A 5 -2.77 -8.62 -10.65
C LYS A 5 -1.81 -8.32 -9.50
N ILE A 6 -0.77 -9.13 -9.33
CA ILE A 6 0.23 -8.92 -8.27
C ILE A 6 1.03 -7.64 -8.53
N ILE A 7 1.41 -7.41 -9.79
CA ILE A 7 2.08 -6.17 -10.20
C ILE A 7 1.18 -4.97 -9.91
N SER A 8 -0.11 -5.03 -10.27
CA SER A 8 -1.06 -3.94 -10.00
C SER A 8 -1.20 -3.66 -8.50
N ILE A 9 -1.29 -4.69 -7.65
CA ILE A 9 -1.34 -4.51 -6.19
C ILE A 9 -0.05 -3.82 -5.70
N TYR A 10 1.11 -4.26 -6.18
CA TYR A 10 2.38 -3.67 -5.77
C TYR A 10 2.51 -2.22 -6.21
N VAL A 11 2.11 -1.89 -7.44
CA VAL A 11 2.08 -0.51 -7.96
C VAL A 11 1.15 0.37 -7.14
N LEU A 12 -0.07 -0.11 -6.82
CA LEU A 12 -1.00 0.62 -5.96
C LEU A 12 -0.42 0.87 -4.56
N ASN A 13 0.31 -0.10 -3.99
CA ASN A 13 1.01 0.08 -2.73
C ASN A 13 2.15 1.12 -2.81
N LEU A 14 2.84 1.22 -3.95
CA LEU A 14 3.86 2.26 -4.16
C LEU A 14 3.24 3.65 -4.33
N PHE A 15 2.11 3.77 -5.03
CA PHE A 15 1.36 5.01 -5.10
C PHE A 15 0.86 5.45 -3.73
N ASP A 16 0.33 4.52 -2.94
CA ASP A 16 -0.06 4.78 -1.55
C ASP A 16 1.10 5.34 -0.72
N LEU A 17 2.29 4.72 -0.81
CA LEU A 17 3.51 5.28 -0.19
C LEU A 17 3.85 6.68 -0.69
N ALA A 18 3.76 6.92 -2.00
CA ALA A 18 4.06 8.23 -2.59
C ALA A 18 3.11 9.32 -2.07
N PHE A 19 1.81 9.04 -2.00
CA PHE A 19 0.81 9.96 -1.43
C PHE A 19 1.02 10.18 0.06
N THR A 20 1.28 9.12 0.84
CA THR A 20 1.59 9.26 2.28
C THR A 20 2.79 10.17 2.50
N LEU A 21 3.87 10.02 1.71
CA LEU A 21 5.03 10.91 1.79
C LEU A 21 4.73 12.34 1.31
N TYR A 22 3.94 12.48 0.25
CA TYR A 22 3.54 13.77 -0.31
C TYR A 22 2.71 14.59 0.69
N PHE A 23 1.69 13.98 1.30
CA PHE A 23 0.88 14.64 2.30
C PHE A 23 1.66 14.94 3.58
N ALA A 24 2.53 14.03 4.03
CA ALA A 24 3.41 14.29 5.17
C ALA A 24 4.38 15.44 4.90
N TRP A 25 4.81 15.64 3.65
CA TRP A 25 5.64 16.76 3.26
C TRP A 25 4.87 18.09 3.22
N LEU A 26 3.63 18.11 2.72
CA LEU A 26 2.79 19.31 2.65
C LEU A 26 2.27 19.77 4.01
N TYR A 27 1.75 18.83 4.80
CA TYR A 27 0.94 19.13 5.99
C TYR A 27 1.58 18.65 7.29
N GLY A 28 2.75 18.04 7.22
CA GLY A 28 3.41 17.39 8.35
C GLY A 28 2.80 16.02 8.70
N ASN A 29 3.41 15.35 9.67
CA ASN A 29 3.00 14.00 10.08
C ASN A 29 1.65 13.95 10.84
N GLU A 30 1.10 15.11 11.21
CA GLU A 30 -0.17 15.24 11.94
C GLU A 30 -1.40 14.88 11.09
N VAL A 31 -1.28 14.91 9.76
CA VAL A 31 -2.39 14.57 8.84
C VAL A 31 -2.68 13.06 8.78
N GLU A 32 -1.72 12.22 9.19
CA GLU A 32 -1.93 10.78 9.23
C GLU A 32 -2.76 10.39 10.46
N LEU A 33 -4.06 10.15 10.25
CA LEU A 33 -5.01 9.75 11.30
C LEU A 33 -4.69 8.37 11.90
N ASN A 34 -3.95 7.53 11.17
CA ASN A 34 -3.57 6.20 11.63
C ASN A 34 -2.35 6.28 12.57
N PRO A 35 -2.46 5.89 13.86
CA PRO A 35 -1.33 5.92 14.80
C PRO A 35 -0.13 5.12 14.32
N VAL A 36 -0.37 3.98 13.65
CA VAL A 36 0.69 3.15 13.06
C VAL A 36 1.33 3.84 11.87
N GLY A 37 0.53 4.52 11.03
CA GLY A 37 1.01 5.31 9.91
C GLY A 37 1.89 6.48 10.38
N LYS A 38 1.47 7.18 11.43
CA LYS A 38 2.23 8.29 12.03
C LYS A 38 3.58 7.81 12.57
N TRP A 39 3.60 6.70 13.32
CA TRP A 39 4.84 6.09 13.81
C TRP A 39 5.78 5.64 12.68
N LEU A 40 5.20 5.13 11.58
CA LEU A 40 5.97 4.77 10.38
C LEU A 40 6.57 6.01 9.70
N LEU A 41 5.84 7.12 9.62
CA LEU A 41 6.33 8.38 9.05
C LEU A 41 7.48 9.01 9.85
N GLU A 42 7.48 8.84 11.18
CA GLU A 42 8.62 9.22 12.04
C GLU A 42 9.87 8.40 11.73
N ASN A 43 9.71 7.15 11.29
CA ASN A 43 10.78 6.21 10.98
C ASN A 43 10.81 5.86 9.48
N LYS A 44 11.21 6.83 8.64
CA LYS A 44 11.21 6.69 7.16
C LYS A 44 11.89 5.41 6.66
N THR A 45 13.01 5.01 7.27
CA THR A 45 13.69 3.75 6.91
C THR A 45 12.77 2.54 7.09
N PHE A 46 12.05 2.46 8.21
CA PHE A 46 11.14 1.36 8.49
C PHE A 46 9.90 1.41 7.59
N LEU A 47 9.39 2.61 7.27
CA LEU A 47 8.33 2.80 6.27
C LEU A 47 8.73 2.24 4.90
N PHE A 48 9.92 2.57 4.40
CA PHE A 48 10.41 2.05 3.12
C PHE A 48 10.62 0.52 3.17
N LEU A 49 11.22 -0.01 4.24
CA LEU A 49 11.40 -1.45 4.42
C LEU A 49 10.05 -2.18 4.43
N TYR A 50 9.06 -1.64 5.13
CA TYR A 50 7.71 -2.19 5.19
C TYR A 50 7.01 -2.15 3.83
N LYS A 51 6.91 -0.97 3.20
CA LYS A 51 6.14 -0.79 1.96
C LYS A 51 6.81 -1.40 0.73
N ILE A 52 8.14 -1.42 0.65
CA ILE A 52 8.86 -1.94 -0.52
C ILE A 52 9.22 -3.41 -0.32
N ILE A 53 9.99 -3.71 0.74
CA ILE A 53 10.56 -5.04 0.91
C ILE A 53 9.53 -6.02 1.44
N LEU A 54 8.91 -5.73 2.58
CA LEU A 54 8.00 -6.68 3.23
C LEU A 54 6.77 -6.96 2.36
N VAL A 55 6.10 -5.91 1.85
CA VAL A 55 4.95 -6.10 0.95
C VAL A 55 5.34 -6.85 -0.32
N GLY A 56 6.50 -6.54 -0.92
CA GLY A 56 7.01 -7.25 -2.09
C GLY A 56 7.20 -8.75 -1.84
N ILE A 57 7.81 -9.12 -0.71
CA ILE A 57 8.00 -10.51 -0.28
C ILE A 57 6.65 -11.20 -0.05
N LEU A 58 5.73 -10.57 0.68
CA LEU A 58 4.41 -11.14 0.96
C LEU A 58 3.61 -11.38 -0.33
N LEU A 59 3.65 -10.44 -1.28
CA LEU A 59 3.03 -10.62 -2.58
C LEU A 59 3.70 -11.73 -3.40
N ALA A 60 5.02 -11.88 -3.33
CA ALA A 60 5.73 -13.00 -3.94
C ALA A 60 5.31 -14.35 -3.33
N VAL A 61 5.10 -14.43 -2.02
CA VAL A 61 4.57 -15.62 -1.34
C VAL A 61 3.14 -15.93 -1.79
N ILE A 62 2.26 -14.93 -1.89
CA ILE A 62 0.90 -15.11 -2.41
C ILE A 62 0.93 -15.59 -3.86
N TYR A 63 1.84 -15.05 -4.68
CA TYR A 63 2.04 -15.49 -6.05
C TYR A 63 2.57 -16.92 -6.16
N LYS A 64 3.51 -17.32 -5.30
CA LYS A 64 3.99 -18.71 -5.22
C LYS A 64 2.82 -19.67 -4.95
N HIS A 65 1.85 -19.26 -4.15
CA HIS A 65 0.65 -20.04 -3.83
C HIS A 65 -0.55 -19.75 -4.76
N ARG A 66 -0.33 -19.22 -5.98
CA ARG A 66 -1.38 -18.80 -6.94
C ARG A 66 -2.42 -19.84 -7.34
N ARG A 67 -2.20 -21.13 -7.04
CA ARG A 67 -3.14 -22.24 -7.26
C ARG A 67 -4.08 -22.49 -6.07
N ASN A 68 -3.76 -21.97 -4.88
CA ASN A 68 -4.59 -22.10 -3.69
C ASN A 68 -5.73 -21.07 -3.73
N ARG A 69 -6.98 -21.53 -3.51
CA ARG A 69 -8.17 -20.66 -3.47
C ARG A 69 -8.04 -19.52 -2.45
N LYS A 70 -7.43 -19.78 -1.27
CA LYS A 70 -7.21 -18.77 -0.24
C LYS A 70 -6.30 -17.62 -0.72
N ALA A 71 -5.24 -17.95 -1.45
CA ALA A 71 -4.34 -16.96 -2.03
C ALA A 71 -5.04 -16.12 -3.12
N VAL A 72 -5.90 -16.74 -3.92
CA VAL A 72 -6.69 -16.03 -4.94
C VAL A 72 -7.67 -15.05 -4.30
N ILE A 73 -8.39 -15.47 -3.26
CA ILE A 73 -9.31 -14.60 -2.51
C ILE A 73 -8.54 -13.48 -1.82
N GLY A 74 -7.47 -13.82 -1.08
CA GLY A 74 -6.63 -12.83 -0.38
C GLY A 74 -6.05 -11.78 -1.32
N SER A 75 -5.59 -12.17 -2.51
CA SER A 75 -5.11 -11.20 -3.51
C SER A 75 -6.20 -10.29 -4.09
N TRP A 76 -7.46 -10.74 -4.15
CA TRP A 76 -8.57 -9.88 -4.53
C TRP A 76 -8.90 -8.87 -3.44
N ILE A 77 -8.92 -9.32 -2.18
CA ILE A 77 -9.11 -8.45 -1.02
C ILE A 77 -8.02 -7.36 -1.00
N LEU A 78 -6.75 -7.76 -1.13
CA LEU A 78 -5.63 -6.82 -1.18
C LEU A 78 -5.77 -5.82 -2.33
N PHE A 79 -6.15 -6.29 -3.52
CA PHE A 79 -6.38 -5.40 -4.66
C PHE A 79 -7.46 -4.36 -4.37
N CYS A 80 -8.62 -4.78 -3.84
CA CYS A 80 -9.69 -3.86 -3.49
C CYS A 80 -9.26 -2.87 -2.40
N VAL A 81 -8.56 -3.32 -1.36
CA VAL A 81 -8.09 -2.45 -0.28
C VAL A 81 -7.13 -1.38 -0.82
N PHE A 82 -6.09 -1.79 -1.56
CA PHE A 82 -5.14 -0.82 -2.12
C PHE A 82 -5.77 0.10 -3.15
N ALA A 83 -6.72 -0.40 -3.97
CA ALA A 83 -7.46 0.46 -4.90
C ALA A 83 -8.28 1.51 -4.14
N SER A 84 -9.02 1.12 -3.10
CA SER A 84 -9.81 2.04 -2.27
C SER A 84 -8.95 3.08 -1.56
N LEU A 85 -7.78 2.68 -1.02
CA LEU A 85 -6.83 3.62 -0.40
C LEU A 85 -6.31 4.65 -1.40
N ASN A 86 -5.98 4.22 -2.62
CA ASN A 86 -5.54 5.15 -3.66
C ASN A 86 -6.66 6.11 -4.10
N ILE A 87 -7.90 5.63 -4.20
CA ILE A 87 -9.06 6.50 -4.47
C ILE A 87 -9.21 7.54 -3.35
N TYR A 88 -9.07 7.12 -2.10
CA TYR A 88 -9.09 8.02 -0.95
C TYR A 88 -7.98 9.09 -1.01
N HIS A 89 -6.75 8.70 -1.35
CA HIS A 89 -5.64 9.65 -1.52
C HIS A 89 -5.89 10.65 -2.66
N VAL A 90 -6.42 10.17 -3.80
CA VAL A 90 -6.80 11.05 -4.92
C VAL A 90 -7.91 12.01 -4.51
N PHE A 91 -8.89 11.53 -3.76
CA PHE A 91 -9.93 12.39 -3.20
C PHE A 91 -9.31 13.46 -2.30
N LEU A 92 -8.47 13.09 -1.34
CA LEU A 92 -7.77 14.06 -0.49
C LEU A 92 -6.99 15.09 -1.33
N TYR A 93 -6.26 14.66 -2.36
CA TYR A 93 -5.48 15.55 -3.23
C TYR A 93 -6.34 16.56 -4.00
N ILE A 94 -7.58 16.20 -4.35
CA ILE A 94 -8.48 17.10 -5.09
C ILE A 94 -9.12 18.13 -4.15
N TYR A 95 -9.39 17.77 -2.89
CA TYR A 95 -10.17 18.59 -1.96
C TYR A 95 -9.34 19.36 -0.91
N PHE A 96 -8.07 19.01 -0.73
CA PHE A 96 -7.11 19.67 0.15
C PHE A 96 -5.95 20.26 -0.65
#